data_AF-A0A061CXJ6-F1
#
_entry.id   AF-A0A061CXJ6-F1
#
_cell.length_a   1.000
_cell.length_b   1.000
_cell.length_c   1.000
_cell.angle_alpha   90.00
_cell.angle_beta   90.00
_cell.angle_gamma   90.00
#
_symmetry.space_group_name_H-M   'P 1'
#
loop_
_entity.id
_entity.type
_entity.pdbx_description
1 polymer ?
#
loop_
_entity_poly.entity_id
_entity_poly.type
_entity_poly.pdbx_seq_one_letter_code
_entity_poly.pdbx_strand_id
1 'polypeptide(L)'
;MIYSFKYIVLESVCPNFPLSRHDPKLVCDDFAGYKASFEQGVTEIGCMAHARRKFFDLHAANQSQLAEQALQYIGQLYEVEREGRELLAEQRRQLRQDKARPVIEGLHSWMLGQRQKVPEGSAIAKALDYSLKRWAALVRYLDDGNLPIDNNWIENQIRPWALGRSNWLFAGSLRSGQRGATLMTLIQSARLNGHDPYAYLKDVLMRLPTQKASALTELLPHNWLPAGKV
;
A
#
# COMPACT_ATOMS: atom_id res chain seq x y z
N MET A 1 13.73 4.89 7.11
CA MET A 1 13.76 5.86 5.98
C MET A 1 12.60 5.65 5.01
N ILE A 2 12.44 4.45 4.41
CA ILE A 2 11.21 4.08 3.66
C ILE A 2 9.99 3.99 4.59
N TYR A 3 10.20 3.52 5.82
CA TYR A 3 9.14 3.31 6.81
C TYR A 3 8.41 4.61 7.16
N SER A 4 9.13 5.66 7.59
CA SER A 4 8.51 6.99 7.81
C SER A 4 7.87 7.57 6.55
N PHE A 5 8.36 7.19 5.36
CA PHE A 5 7.78 7.63 4.10
C PHE A 5 6.41 7.00 3.82
N LYS A 6 6.27 5.68 4.04
CA LYS A 6 4.98 5.00 3.92
C LYS A 6 3.97 5.50 4.97
N TYR A 7 4.42 5.77 6.22
CA TYR A 7 3.54 6.27 7.27
C TYR A 7 3.05 7.71 7.03
N ILE A 8 3.90 8.64 6.59
CA ILE A 8 3.45 10.04 6.37
C ILE A 8 2.65 10.18 5.06
N VAL A 9 2.95 9.38 4.04
CA VAL A 9 2.13 9.29 2.80
C VAL A 9 0.79 8.58 3.07
N LEU A 10 0.54 7.98 4.25
CA LEU A 10 -0.79 7.48 4.60
C LEU A 10 -1.67 8.56 5.25
N GLU A 11 -1.10 9.53 5.96
CA GLU A 11 -1.86 10.62 6.61
C GLU A 11 -2.29 11.74 5.65
N SER A 12 -1.50 12.05 4.62
CA SER A 12 -1.71 13.26 3.77
C SER A 12 -2.46 13.04 2.46
N VAL A 13 -2.94 11.83 2.19
CA VAL A 13 -3.16 11.36 0.79
C VAL A 13 -4.57 10.86 0.51
N CYS A 14 -5.33 10.57 1.56
CA CYS A 14 -6.72 10.18 1.43
C CYS A 14 -7.51 10.99 2.46
N PRO A 15 -8.32 11.98 2.02
CA PRO A 15 -9.23 12.69 2.91
C PRO A 15 -10.20 11.75 3.66
N ASN A 16 -10.34 10.51 3.17
CA ASN A 16 -11.20 9.46 3.70
C ASN A 16 -10.45 8.14 4.01
N PHE A 17 -9.12 8.11 4.17
CA PHE A 17 -8.49 6.91 4.73
C PHE A 17 -8.76 6.95 6.23
N PRO A 18 -9.56 6.03 6.78
CA PRO A 18 -9.81 6.02 8.19
C PRO A 18 -8.56 5.45 8.85
N LEU A 19 -7.56 6.30 9.10
CA LEU A 19 -6.87 6.20 10.38
C LEU A 19 -7.91 6.61 11.41
N SER A 20 -8.87 5.72 11.68
CA SER A 20 -9.59 5.82 12.93
C SER A 20 -8.48 5.87 13.97
N ARG A 21 -8.40 6.96 14.73
CA ARG A 21 -7.35 7.16 15.75
C ARG A 21 -7.30 6.04 16.81
N HIS A 22 -8.17 5.03 16.67
CA HIS A 22 -8.44 3.96 17.60
C HIS A 22 -8.16 2.55 17.02
N ASP A 23 -7.92 2.37 15.72
CA ASP A 23 -7.56 1.07 15.10
C ASP A 23 -6.75 1.26 13.79
N PRO A 24 -5.41 1.38 13.86
CA PRO A 24 -4.57 1.60 12.69
C PRO A 24 -4.46 0.33 11.83
N LYS A 25 -4.73 0.45 10.53
CA LYS A 25 -4.66 -0.66 9.57
C LYS A 25 -3.57 -0.41 8.52
N LEU A 26 -2.80 -1.44 8.17
CA LEU A 26 -1.70 -1.34 7.20
C LEU A 26 -1.80 -2.40 6.12
N VAL A 27 -1.94 -1.98 4.86
CA VAL A 27 -1.87 -2.87 3.70
C VAL A 27 -0.41 -3.07 3.28
N CYS A 28 0.10 -4.30 3.43
CA CYS A 28 1.50 -4.59 3.16
C CYS A 28 1.78 -6.00 2.62
N ASP A 29 3.01 -6.14 2.12
CA ASP A 29 3.65 -7.42 1.90
C ASP A 29 4.09 -8.06 3.23
N ASP A 30 4.66 -9.27 3.14
CA ASP A 30 5.18 -10.02 4.30
C ASP A 30 6.58 -9.52 4.71
N PHE A 31 6.81 -8.21 4.62
CA PHE A 31 8.11 -7.65 4.91
C PHE A 31 8.33 -7.60 6.42
N ALA A 32 9.40 -8.25 6.88
CA ALA A 32 9.69 -8.42 8.30
C ALA A 32 9.77 -7.09 9.09
N GLY A 33 10.09 -5.98 8.43
CA GLY A 33 10.16 -4.66 9.04
C GLY A 33 8.84 -4.11 9.60
N TYR A 34 7.69 -4.70 9.24
CA TYR A 34 6.39 -4.29 9.76
C TYR A 34 5.95 -5.05 11.02
N LYS A 35 6.61 -6.17 11.36
CA LYS A 35 6.17 -7.04 12.46
C LYS A 35 6.09 -6.31 13.80
N ALA A 36 7.07 -5.46 14.09
CA ALA A 36 7.08 -4.61 15.28
C ALA A 36 5.89 -3.66 15.35
N SER A 37 5.35 -3.20 14.21
CA SER A 37 4.16 -2.35 14.18
C SER A 37 2.89 -3.14 14.52
N PHE A 38 2.81 -4.41 14.13
CA PHE A 38 1.67 -5.27 14.46
C PHE A 38 1.62 -5.61 15.95
N GLU A 39 2.78 -5.83 16.57
CA GLU A 39 2.91 -5.98 18.02
C GLU A 39 2.48 -4.71 18.79
N GLN A 40 2.55 -3.54 18.14
CA GLN A 40 2.13 -2.25 18.68
C GLN A 40 0.65 -1.93 18.42
N GLY A 41 -0.14 -2.89 17.93
CA GLY A 41 -1.58 -2.74 17.72
C GLY A 41 -2.01 -2.30 16.33
N VAL A 42 -1.11 -2.33 15.34
CA VAL A 42 -1.50 -2.14 13.93
C VAL A 42 -2.10 -3.43 13.37
N THR A 43 -3.31 -3.36 12.81
CA THR A 43 -3.94 -4.48 12.14
C THR A 43 -3.33 -4.68 10.74
N GLU A 44 -2.73 -5.84 10.51
CA GLU A 44 -2.17 -6.23 9.20
C GLU A 44 -3.28 -6.47 8.17
N ILE A 45 -3.16 -5.88 6.98
CA ILE A 45 -3.98 -6.20 5.82
C ILE A 45 -3.06 -6.75 4.72
N GLY A 46 -3.38 -7.95 4.24
CA GLY A 46 -2.56 -8.66 3.26
C GLY A 46 -2.73 -8.07 1.86
N CYS A 47 -1.62 -7.76 1.19
CA CYS A 47 -1.65 -7.30 -0.19
C CYS A 47 -1.83 -8.47 -1.18
N MET A 48 -2.99 -8.54 -1.85
CA MET A 48 -3.30 -9.60 -2.82
C MET A 48 -2.36 -9.59 -4.03
N ALA A 49 -1.87 -8.42 -4.45
CA ALA A 49 -0.92 -8.32 -5.56
C ALA A 49 0.40 -9.07 -5.28
N HIS A 50 0.84 -9.11 -4.02
CA HIS A 50 2.03 -9.87 -3.63
C HIS A 50 1.79 -11.37 -3.64
N ALA A 51 0.61 -11.83 -3.18
CA ALA A 51 0.20 -13.23 -3.30
C ALA A 51 0.11 -13.64 -4.77
N ARG A 52 -0.55 -12.82 -5.60
CA ARG A 52 -0.67 -13.01 -7.05
C ARG A 52 0.69 -13.13 -7.72
N ARG A 53 1.67 -12.29 -7.36
CA ARG A 53 3.02 -12.30 -7.96
C ARG A 53 3.71 -13.66 -7.79
N LYS A 54 3.54 -14.33 -6.64
CA LYS A 54 4.11 -15.67 -6.42
C LYS A 54 3.61 -16.70 -7.43
N PHE A 55 2.32 -16.67 -7.77
CA PHE A 55 1.76 -17.55 -8.79
C PHE A 55 2.14 -17.09 -10.20
N PHE A 56 2.11 -15.79 -10.46
CA PHE A 56 2.50 -15.22 -11.76
C PHE A 56 3.92 -15.60 -12.16
N ASP A 57 4.90 -15.42 -11.26
CA ASP A 57 6.30 -15.72 -11.55
C ASP A 57 6.49 -17.21 -11.87
N LEU A 58 5.76 -18.11 -11.19
CA LEU A 58 5.78 -19.54 -11.46
C LEU A 58 5.16 -19.90 -12.81
N HIS A 59 4.03 -19.27 -13.15
CA HIS A 59 3.38 -19.50 -14.44
C HIS A 59 4.23 -18.96 -15.59
N ALA A 60 4.78 -17.76 -15.44
CA ALA A 60 5.66 -17.15 -16.44
C ALA A 60 6.93 -17.98 -16.68
N ALA A 61 7.53 -18.53 -15.62
CA ALA A 61 8.74 -19.36 -15.75
C ALA A 61 8.46 -20.74 -16.35
N ASN A 62 7.40 -21.43 -15.89
CA ASN A 62 7.25 -22.88 -16.10
C ASN A 62 5.88 -23.30 -16.65
N GLN A 63 5.01 -22.35 -17.05
CA GLN A 63 3.64 -22.62 -17.53
C GLN A 63 2.82 -23.50 -16.57
N SER A 64 3.04 -23.31 -15.27
CA SER A 64 2.37 -24.11 -14.24
C SER A 64 0.85 -23.92 -14.31
N GLN A 65 0.13 -25.02 -14.56
CA GLN A 65 -1.33 -25.06 -14.62
C GLN A 65 -1.98 -24.76 -13.25
N LEU A 66 -1.34 -25.21 -12.16
CA LEU A 66 -1.79 -24.86 -10.81
C LEU A 66 -1.68 -23.36 -10.56
N ALA A 67 -0.57 -22.75 -10.98
CA ALA A 67 -0.40 -21.31 -10.84
C ALA A 67 -1.41 -20.53 -11.71
N GLU A 68 -1.69 -21.00 -12.92
CA GLU A 68 -2.73 -20.43 -13.80
C GLU A 68 -4.10 -20.44 -13.13
N GLN A 69 -4.50 -21.57 -12.54
CA GLN A 69 -5.77 -21.70 -11.85
C GLN A 69 -5.87 -20.74 -10.63
N ALA A 70 -4.80 -20.59 -9.85
CA ALA A 70 -4.75 -19.58 -8.79
C ALA A 70 -4.93 -18.15 -9.33
N LEU A 71 -4.29 -17.83 -10.46
CA LEU A 71 -4.41 -16.53 -11.11
C LEU A 71 -5.83 -16.26 -11.63
N GLN A 72 -6.56 -17.28 -12.07
CA GLN A 72 -7.96 -17.15 -12.49
C GLN A 72 -8.87 -16.75 -11.31
N TYR A 73 -8.75 -17.42 -10.17
CA TYR A 73 -9.46 -17.03 -8.95
C TYR A 73 -9.14 -15.60 -8.53
N ILE A 74 -7.85 -15.25 -8.49
CA ILE A 74 -7.41 -13.90 -8.13
C ILE A 74 -7.94 -12.88 -9.14
N GLY A 75 -7.97 -13.21 -10.43
CA GLY A 75 -8.54 -12.37 -11.49
C GLY A 75 -10.01 -12.04 -11.25
N GLN A 76 -10.81 -13.03 -10.82
CA GLN A 76 -12.22 -12.82 -10.45
C GLN A 76 -12.36 -11.85 -9.28
N LEU A 77 -11.50 -11.93 -8.26
CA LEU A 77 -11.49 -10.96 -7.15
C LEU A 77 -11.25 -9.53 -7.67
N TYR A 78 -10.30 -9.36 -8.60
CA TYR A 78 -10.04 -8.06 -9.22
C TYR A 78 -11.17 -7.58 -10.14
N GLU A 79 -11.97 -8.46 -10.75
CA GLU A 79 -13.21 -8.06 -11.44
C GLU A 79 -14.23 -7.48 -10.46
N VAL A 80 -14.42 -8.09 -9.29
CA VAL A 80 -15.32 -7.55 -8.26
C VAL A 80 -14.85 -6.18 -7.79
N GLU A 81 -13.55 -5.99 -7.59
CA GLU A 81 -12.99 -4.68 -7.20
C GLU A 81 -13.15 -3.61 -8.30
N ARG A 82 -13.09 -4.00 -9.58
CA ARG A 82 -13.38 -3.10 -10.70
C ARG A 82 -14.84 -2.65 -10.71
N GLU A 83 -15.76 -3.57 -10.48
CA GLU A 83 -17.20 -3.27 -10.38
C GLU A 83 -17.49 -2.32 -9.21
N GLY A 84 -16.84 -2.54 -8.07
CA GLY A 84 -17.02 -1.74 -6.85
C GLY A 84 -16.24 -0.43 -6.78
N ARG A 85 -15.58 0.00 -7.86
CA ARG A 85 -14.64 1.13 -7.85
C ARG A 85 -15.28 2.43 -7.38
N GLU A 86 -16.43 2.78 -7.95
CA GLU A 86 -17.16 4.03 -7.68
C GLU A 86 -18.20 3.89 -6.56
N LEU A 87 -18.30 2.72 -5.94
CA LEU A 87 -19.23 2.48 -4.83
C LEU A 87 -18.74 3.10 -3.53
N LEU A 88 -19.68 3.51 -2.67
CA LEU A 88 -19.40 3.89 -1.29
C LEU A 88 -18.92 2.67 -0.49
N ALA A 89 -18.24 2.91 0.63
CA ALA A 89 -17.61 1.87 1.43
C ALA A 89 -18.58 0.73 1.80
N GLU A 90 -19.78 1.05 2.30
CA GLU A 90 -20.73 -0.01 2.70
C GLU A 90 -21.27 -0.81 1.50
N GLN A 91 -21.52 -0.15 0.37
CA GLN A 91 -21.95 -0.80 -0.86
C GLN A 91 -20.86 -1.71 -1.42
N ARG A 92 -19.60 -1.25 -1.38
CA ARG A 92 -18.43 -2.03 -1.77
C ARG A 92 -18.26 -3.24 -0.85
N ARG A 93 -18.45 -3.07 0.46
CA ARG A 93 -18.45 -4.17 1.44
C ARG A 93 -19.53 -5.19 1.09
N GLN A 94 -20.76 -4.77 0.83
CA GLN A 94 -21.84 -5.68 0.44
C GLN A 94 -21.52 -6.43 -0.86
N LEU A 95 -21.06 -5.74 -1.89
CA LEU A 95 -20.62 -6.34 -3.16
C LEU A 95 -19.54 -7.42 -2.93
N ARG A 96 -18.58 -7.15 -2.04
CA ARG A 96 -17.53 -8.10 -1.67
C ARG A 96 -18.10 -9.33 -0.97
N GLN A 97 -19.04 -9.17 -0.04
CA GLN A 97 -19.70 -10.30 0.63
C GLN A 97 -20.49 -11.15 -0.36
N ASP A 98 -21.17 -10.53 -1.33
CA ASP A 98 -22.01 -11.25 -2.30
C ASP A 98 -21.18 -11.96 -3.38
N LYS A 99 -20.13 -11.31 -3.90
CA LYS A 99 -19.39 -11.79 -5.08
C LYS A 99 -17.97 -12.25 -4.78
N ALA A 100 -17.20 -11.52 -3.95
CA ALA A 100 -15.80 -11.85 -3.71
C ALA A 100 -15.62 -12.94 -2.64
N ARG A 101 -16.47 -12.99 -1.62
CA ARG A 101 -16.41 -14.00 -0.56
C ARG A 101 -16.52 -15.44 -1.07
N PRO A 102 -17.50 -15.82 -1.92
CA PRO A 102 -17.54 -17.19 -2.44
C PRO A 102 -16.30 -17.54 -3.29
N VAL A 103 -15.77 -16.57 -4.05
CA VAL A 103 -14.54 -16.75 -4.85
C VAL A 103 -13.32 -16.99 -3.97
N ILE A 104 -13.15 -16.20 -2.90
CA ILE A 104 -11.99 -16.33 -2.02
C ILE A 104 -12.06 -17.63 -1.20
N GLU A 105 -13.26 -18.06 -0.79
CA GLU A 105 -13.47 -19.31 -0.08
C GLU A 105 -13.19 -20.52 -0.99
N GLY A 106 -13.65 -20.46 -2.24
CA GLY A 106 -13.29 -21.43 -3.28
C GLY A 106 -11.78 -21.52 -3.51
N LEU A 107 -11.10 -20.37 -3.61
CA LEU A 107 -9.64 -20.30 -3.70
C LEU A 107 -8.97 -20.93 -2.47
N HIS A 108 -9.46 -20.68 -1.26
CA HIS A 108 -8.90 -21.25 -0.03
C HIS A 108 -8.98 -22.77 -0.01
N SER A 109 -10.18 -23.31 -0.24
CA SER A 109 -10.43 -24.75 -0.26
C SER A 109 -9.61 -25.42 -1.35
N TRP A 110 -9.52 -24.80 -2.52
CA TRP A 110 -8.67 -25.28 -3.61
C TRP A 110 -7.19 -25.29 -3.20
N MET A 111 -6.65 -24.21 -2.61
CA MET A 111 -5.25 -24.16 -2.18
C MET A 111 -4.92 -25.21 -1.13
N LEU A 112 -5.80 -25.40 -0.13
CA LEU A 112 -5.65 -26.45 0.89
C LEU A 112 -5.62 -27.84 0.24
N GLY A 113 -6.52 -28.10 -0.70
CA GLY A 113 -6.57 -29.37 -1.43
C GLY A 113 -5.35 -29.62 -2.31
N GLN A 114 -4.82 -28.59 -2.98
CA GLN A 114 -3.59 -28.72 -3.76
C GLN A 114 -2.36 -28.89 -2.87
N ARG A 115 -2.34 -28.24 -1.70
CA ARG A 115 -1.19 -28.29 -0.80
C ARG A 115 -0.89 -29.70 -0.28
N GLN A 116 -1.92 -30.54 -0.16
CA GLN A 116 -1.78 -31.96 0.20
C GLN A 116 -1.19 -32.83 -0.92
N LYS A 117 -1.25 -32.38 -2.17
CA LYS A 117 -0.85 -33.15 -3.36
C LYS A 117 0.53 -32.76 -3.88
N VAL A 118 0.97 -31.54 -3.60
CA VAL A 118 2.26 -31.04 -4.10
C VAL A 118 3.42 -31.46 -3.18
N PRO A 119 4.60 -31.81 -3.74
CA PRO A 119 5.77 -32.12 -2.93
C PRO A 119 6.23 -30.93 -2.08
N GLU A 120 6.70 -31.23 -0.86
CA GLU A 120 7.34 -30.27 0.03
C GLU A 120 8.54 -29.59 -0.64
N GLY A 121 8.76 -28.32 -0.31
CA GLY A 121 9.88 -27.53 -0.84
C GLY A 121 9.78 -27.12 -2.32
N SER A 122 8.80 -27.65 -3.07
CA SER A 122 8.55 -27.26 -4.46
C SER A 122 8.19 -25.77 -4.57
N ALA A 123 8.45 -25.18 -5.74
CA ALA A 123 8.18 -23.76 -5.96
C ALA A 123 6.68 -23.43 -5.82
N ILE A 124 5.81 -24.34 -6.26
CA ILE A 124 4.35 -24.22 -6.08
C ILE A 124 3.93 -24.36 -4.61
N ALA A 125 4.54 -25.28 -3.83
CA ALA A 125 4.28 -25.40 -2.41
C ALA A 125 4.62 -24.08 -1.68
N LYS A 126 5.75 -23.45 -2.03
CA LYS A 126 6.13 -22.13 -1.48
C LYS A 126 5.11 -21.03 -1.80
N ALA A 127 4.54 -21.01 -3.01
CA ALA A 127 3.52 -20.03 -3.38
C ALA A 127 2.18 -20.26 -2.67
N LEU A 128 1.76 -21.52 -2.52
CA LEU A 128 0.59 -21.89 -1.73
C LEU A 128 0.79 -21.51 -0.24
N ASP A 129 1.93 -21.89 0.34
CA ASP A 129 2.25 -21.63 1.75
C ASP A 129 2.31 -20.14 2.06
N TYR A 130 2.81 -19.31 1.14
CA TYR A 130 2.80 -17.87 1.30
C TYR A 130 1.38 -17.34 1.53
N SER A 131 0.43 -17.77 0.69
CA SER A 131 -0.95 -17.29 0.75
C SER A 131 -1.70 -17.89 1.94
N LEU A 132 -1.52 -19.19 2.21
CA LEU A 132 -2.19 -19.90 3.31
C LEU A 132 -1.74 -19.37 4.69
N LYS A 133 -0.45 -19.11 4.90
CA LYS A 133 0.06 -18.57 6.17
C LYS A 133 -0.47 -17.17 6.49
N ARG A 134 -0.80 -16.39 5.46
CA ARG A 134 -1.29 -15.00 5.58
C ARG A 134 -2.77 -14.88 5.28
N TRP A 135 -3.51 -15.99 5.28
CA TRP A 135 -4.89 -16.02 4.81
C TRP A 135 -5.79 -15.02 5.55
N ALA A 136 -5.69 -14.99 6.89
CA ALA A 136 -6.44 -14.04 7.71
C ALA A 136 -6.20 -12.57 7.31
N ALA A 137 -4.95 -12.20 7.01
CA ALA A 137 -4.63 -10.85 6.54
C ALA A 137 -5.18 -10.58 5.13
N LEU A 138 -5.10 -11.56 4.22
CA LEU A 138 -5.55 -11.46 2.83
C LEU A 138 -7.07 -11.34 2.67
N VAL A 139 -7.86 -11.81 3.64
CA VAL A 139 -9.34 -11.74 3.57
C VAL A 139 -9.94 -10.53 4.29
N ARG A 140 -9.20 -9.85 5.18
CA ARG A 140 -9.72 -8.72 5.99
C ARG A 140 -10.30 -7.57 5.15
N TYR A 141 -9.82 -7.35 3.93
CA TYR A 141 -10.36 -6.29 3.06
C TYR A 141 -11.82 -6.55 2.66
N LEU A 142 -12.30 -7.80 2.70
CA LEU A 142 -13.69 -8.13 2.39
C LEU A 142 -14.68 -7.51 3.38
N ASP A 143 -14.24 -7.33 4.62
CA ASP A 143 -15.11 -6.93 5.72
C ASP A 143 -15.13 -5.41 5.95
N ASP A 144 -14.23 -4.65 5.29
CA ASP A 144 -14.15 -3.19 5.35
C ASP A 144 -13.99 -2.60 3.94
N GLY A 145 -15.04 -1.93 3.47
CA GLY A 145 -15.08 -1.29 2.15
C GLY A 145 -14.06 -0.18 1.93
N ASN A 146 -13.46 0.39 2.99
CA ASN A 146 -12.42 1.41 2.87
C ASN A 146 -11.04 0.82 2.58
N LEU A 147 -10.86 -0.48 2.82
CA LEU A 147 -9.60 -1.15 2.58
C LEU A 147 -9.46 -1.52 1.10
N PRO A 148 -8.33 -1.21 0.47
CA PRO A 148 -8.03 -1.71 -0.86
C PRO A 148 -7.55 -3.17 -0.81
N ILE A 149 -7.79 -3.91 -1.89
CA ILE A 149 -7.31 -5.30 -2.06
C ILE A 149 -5.77 -5.40 -2.13
N ASP A 150 -5.11 -4.32 -2.57
CA ASP A 150 -3.66 -4.22 -2.66
C ASP A 150 -3.17 -2.78 -2.43
N ASN A 151 -1.86 -2.63 -2.30
CA ASN A 151 -1.19 -1.35 -2.09
C ASN A 151 -0.45 -0.83 -3.34
N ASN A 152 -0.72 -1.39 -4.54
CA ASN A 152 0.05 -1.09 -5.75
C ASN A 152 0.04 0.40 -6.09
N TRP A 153 -1.09 1.08 -5.85
CA TRP A 153 -1.21 2.52 -6.09
C TRP A 153 -0.17 3.30 -5.27
N ILE A 154 -0.08 3.05 -3.96
CA ILE A 154 0.91 3.69 -3.08
C ILE A 154 2.33 3.29 -3.51
N GLU A 155 2.56 2.01 -3.81
CA GLU A 155 3.88 1.53 -4.24
C GLU A 155 4.36 2.19 -5.54
N ASN A 156 3.46 2.44 -6.48
CA ASN A 156 3.76 3.16 -7.70
C ASN A 156 4.05 4.64 -7.44
N GLN A 157 3.32 5.29 -6.53
CA GLN A 157 3.59 6.68 -6.15
C GLN A 157 4.97 6.85 -5.52
N ILE A 158 5.43 5.87 -4.75
CA ILE A 158 6.76 5.92 -4.10
C ILE A 158 7.88 5.35 -4.98
N ARG A 159 7.57 4.71 -6.12
CA ARG A 159 8.55 4.05 -7.00
C ARG A 159 9.65 5.00 -7.49
N PRO A 160 9.38 6.25 -7.93
CA PRO A 160 10.45 7.17 -8.34
C PRO A 160 11.51 7.38 -7.26
N TRP A 161 11.10 7.33 -5.99
CA TRP A 161 12.01 7.47 -4.84
C TRP A 161 12.75 6.17 -4.51
N ALA A 162 12.10 5.02 -4.70
CA ALA A 162 12.78 3.73 -4.60
C ALA A 162 13.91 3.62 -5.63
N LEU A 163 13.66 4.07 -6.87
CA LEU A 163 14.68 4.15 -7.92
C LEU A 163 15.71 5.25 -7.65
N GLY A 164 15.29 6.40 -7.11
CA GLY A 164 16.19 7.47 -6.71
C GLY A 164 17.24 7.03 -5.69
N ARG A 165 16.90 6.11 -4.78
CA ARG A 165 17.84 5.60 -3.76
C ARG A 165 19.07 4.91 -4.34
N SER A 166 18.95 4.17 -5.45
CA SER A 166 20.13 3.60 -6.13
C SER A 166 20.96 4.66 -6.85
N ASN A 167 20.37 5.84 -7.12
CA ASN A 167 21.01 6.94 -7.83
C ASN A 167 21.56 8.03 -6.89
N TRP A 168 21.17 8.04 -5.62
CA TRP A 168 21.62 9.02 -4.61
C TRP A 168 22.80 8.48 -3.80
N LEU A 169 23.92 8.29 -4.47
CA LEU A 169 25.17 7.74 -3.92
C LEU A 169 25.72 8.53 -2.71
N PHE A 170 25.28 9.78 -2.51
CA PHE A 170 25.73 10.67 -1.42
C PHE A 170 24.89 10.57 -0.13
N ALA A 171 23.80 9.78 -0.13
CA ALA A 171 23.00 9.53 1.07
C ALA A 171 23.63 8.44 1.96
N GLY A 172 24.90 8.62 2.35
CA GLY A 172 25.69 7.61 3.07
C GLY A 172 25.48 7.57 4.60
N SER A 173 24.65 8.45 5.17
CA SER A 173 24.40 8.49 6.62
C SER A 173 22.90 8.43 6.95
N LEU A 174 22.56 7.89 8.13
CA LEU A 174 21.19 7.88 8.65
C LEU A 174 20.57 9.28 8.66
N ARG A 175 21.34 10.29 9.06
CA ARG A 175 20.90 11.69 9.13
C ARG A 175 20.59 12.27 7.75
N SER A 176 21.47 12.05 6.76
CA SER A 176 21.24 12.47 5.37
C SER A 176 19.96 11.87 4.83
N GLY A 177 19.72 10.61 5.15
CA GLY A 177 18.54 9.92 4.71
C GLY A 177 17.23 10.30 5.43
N GLN A 178 17.27 10.63 6.73
CA GLN A 178 16.13 11.22 7.43
C GLN A 178 15.72 12.55 6.78
N ARG A 179 16.69 13.42 6.45
CA ARG A 179 16.43 14.68 5.73
C ARG A 179 15.83 14.44 4.35
N GLY A 180 16.37 13.47 3.61
CA GLY A 180 15.81 13.04 2.33
C GLY A 180 14.34 12.61 2.49
N ALA A 181 14.03 11.76 3.48
CA ALA A 181 12.66 11.34 3.75
C ALA A 181 11.73 12.53 4.07
N THR A 182 12.16 13.49 4.89
CA THR A 182 11.37 14.70 5.18
C THR A 182 11.07 15.49 3.91
N LEU A 183 12.09 15.80 3.10
CA LEU A 183 11.91 16.60 1.89
C LEU A 183 10.99 15.90 0.90
N MET A 184 11.21 14.60 0.67
CA MET A 184 10.40 13.84 -0.26
C MET A 184 8.93 13.77 0.22
N THR A 185 8.69 13.79 1.53
CA THR A 185 7.35 13.70 2.12
C THR A 185 6.58 14.99 1.86
N LEU A 186 7.24 16.13 2.00
CA LEU A 186 6.70 17.44 1.66
C LEU A 186 6.38 17.55 0.17
N ILE A 187 7.30 17.11 -0.71
CA ILE A 187 7.07 17.09 -2.16
C ILE A 187 5.85 16.24 -2.52
N GLN A 188 5.76 15.03 -1.97
CA GLN A 188 4.65 14.13 -2.30
C GLN A 188 3.32 14.67 -1.77
N SER A 189 3.32 15.20 -0.55
CA SER A 189 2.13 15.82 0.04
C SER A 189 1.67 17.03 -0.78
N ALA A 190 2.59 17.86 -1.28
CA ALA A 190 2.25 18.97 -2.17
C ALA A 190 1.59 18.49 -3.48
N ARG A 191 2.17 17.48 -4.14
CA ARG A 191 1.59 16.88 -5.37
C ARG A 191 0.18 16.35 -5.14
N LEU A 192 -0.05 15.69 -4.01
CA LEU A 192 -1.33 15.07 -3.71
C LEU A 192 -2.41 16.07 -3.32
N ASN A 193 -2.02 17.25 -2.84
CA ASN A 193 -2.90 18.41 -2.67
C ASN A 193 -3.05 19.24 -3.96
N GLY A 194 -2.54 18.76 -5.10
CA GLY A 194 -2.67 19.43 -6.40
C GLY A 194 -1.73 20.61 -6.63
N HIS A 195 -0.71 20.78 -5.78
CA HIS A 195 0.25 21.88 -5.89
C HIS A 195 1.43 21.52 -6.78
N ASP A 196 1.99 22.53 -7.47
CA ASP A 196 3.32 22.42 -8.07
C ASP A 196 4.38 22.36 -6.96
N PRO A 197 5.17 21.27 -6.83
CA PRO A 197 6.13 21.12 -5.75
C PRO A 197 7.22 22.19 -5.76
N TYR A 198 7.61 22.68 -6.94
CA TYR A 198 8.62 23.73 -7.04
C TYR A 198 8.08 25.05 -6.47
N ALA A 199 6.89 25.47 -6.91
CA ALA A 199 6.23 26.66 -6.37
C ALA A 199 6.03 26.57 -4.85
N TYR A 200 5.54 25.43 -4.35
CA TYR A 200 5.36 25.17 -2.92
C TYR A 200 6.68 25.32 -2.14
N LEU A 201 7.73 24.57 -2.54
CA LEU A 201 9.01 24.60 -1.82
C LEU A 201 9.67 25.97 -1.89
N LYS A 202 9.60 26.65 -3.04
CA LYS A 202 10.16 28.00 -3.19
C LYS A 202 9.49 28.97 -2.22
N ASP A 203 8.17 28.99 -2.18
CA ASP A 203 7.41 29.88 -1.31
C ASP A 203 7.65 29.57 0.18
N VAL A 204 7.59 28.29 0.58
CA VAL A 204 7.87 27.88 1.96
C VAL A 204 9.30 28.26 2.38
N LEU A 205 10.31 28.00 1.54
CA LEU A 205 11.70 28.36 1.86
C LEU A 205 11.92 29.87 1.92
N MET A 206 11.18 30.67 1.16
CA MET A 206 11.22 32.14 1.24
C MET A 206 10.51 32.69 2.49
N ARG A 207 9.42 32.05 2.96
CA ARG A 207 8.68 32.48 4.16
C ARG A 207 9.31 32.00 5.46
N LEU A 208 9.97 30.84 5.46
CA LEU A 208 10.52 30.21 6.66
C LEU A 208 11.38 31.13 7.55
N PRO A 209 12.27 32.01 7.03
CA PRO A 209 13.07 32.90 7.85
C PRO A 209 12.26 33.93 8.66
N THR A 210 11.06 34.28 8.21
CA THR A 210 10.22 35.32 8.82
C THR A 210 8.89 34.80 9.37
N GLN A 211 8.56 33.53 9.14
CA GLN A 211 7.34 32.88 9.63
C GLN A 211 7.38 32.72 11.15
N LYS A 212 6.31 33.13 11.83
CA LYS A 212 6.14 32.86 13.27
C LYS A 212 6.02 31.36 13.51
N ALA A 213 6.68 30.85 14.56
CA ALA A 213 6.62 29.44 14.91
C ALA A 213 5.18 28.93 15.14
N SER A 214 4.31 29.77 15.70
CA SER A 214 2.89 29.45 15.92
C SER A 214 2.07 29.34 14.62
N ALA A 215 2.59 29.81 13.49
CA ALA A 215 1.92 29.82 12.19
C ALA A 215 2.55 28.84 11.19
N LEU A 216 3.40 27.91 11.64
CA LEU A 216 4.04 26.92 10.76
C LEU A 216 3.04 25.99 10.07
N THR A 217 1.89 25.76 10.69
CA THR A 217 0.82 24.90 10.13
C THR A 217 0.26 25.44 8.81
N GLU A 218 0.36 26.75 8.56
CA GLU A 218 -0.04 27.40 7.31
C GLU A 218 0.88 27.03 6.13
N LEU A 219 2.12 26.63 6.43
CA LEU A 219 3.09 26.21 5.42
C LEU A 219 2.98 24.71 5.09
N LEU A 220 2.10 23.97 5.78
CA LEU A 220 1.89 22.55 5.50
C LEU A 220 1.15 22.37 4.17
N PRO A 221 1.47 21.33 3.38
CA PRO A 221 0.92 21.16 2.03
C PRO A 221 -0.60 21.14 1.91
N HIS A 222 -1.34 20.75 2.96
CA HIS A 222 -2.81 20.70 2.95
C HIS A 222 -3.47 22.03 3.36
N ASN A 223 -2.71 22.95 3.95
CA ASN A 223 -3.17 24.30 4.31
C ASN A 223 -2.52 25.39 3.45
N TRP A 224 -1.63 24.99 2.54
CA TRP A 224 -0.79 25.93 1.82
C TRP A 224 -1.61 26.74 0.83
N LEU A 225 -1.51 28.06 0.97
CA LEU A 225 -2.05 29.02 0.02
C LEU A 225 -0.88 29.75 -0.66
N PRO A 226 -0.83 29.76 -2.01
CA PRO A 226 0.18 30.52 -2.74
C PRO A 226 0.15 31.97 -2.28
N ALA A 227 1.32 32.58 -2.09
CA ALA A 227 1.38 34.02 -1.90
C ALA A 227 0.78 34.61 -3.17
N GLY A 228 -0.31 35.37 -3.04
CA GLY A 228 -0.88 36.10 -4.17
C GLY A 228 0.25 36.79 -4.90
N LYS A 229 0.30 36.64 -6.24
CA LYS A 229 1.26 37.38 -7.06
C LYS A 229 1.07 38.87 -6.74
N VAL A 230 2.03 39.44 -6.03
CA VAL A 230 2.22 40.90 -5.99
C VAL A 230 2.74 41.32 -7.34
#